data_AF-X1KSD9-F1
#
_entry.id   AF-X1KSD9-F1
#
_cell.length_a   1.000
_cell.length_b   1.000
_cell.length_c   1.000
_cell.angle_alpha   90.00
_cell.angle_beta   90.00
_cell.angle_gamma   90.00
#
_symmetry.space_group_name_H-M   'P 1'
#
loop_
_entity.id
_entity.type
_entity.pdbx_description
1 polymer ?
#
loop_
_entity_poly.entity_id
_entity_poly.type
_entity_poly.pdbx_seq_one_letter_code
_entity_poly.pdbx_strand_id
1 'polypeptide(L)'
;MAGDVQGLTLGVYRYEPEQHQLVRAIDGDKRDSLADAALTQPWVKEGAVVFVFTAVYERTTAKYDDRGIRYVHIEVGHATQNLCLQATAMGLGAVTVGAFHDEAVAELLNLPQDEQ
;
A
#
# COMPACT_ATOMS: atom_id res chain seq x y z
N MET A 1 1.16 -5.80 -2.95
CA MET A 1 1.48 -6.59 -4.17
C MET A 1 2.63 -7.51 -3.87
N ALA A 2 2.49 -8.80 -4.17
CA ALA A 2 3.55 -9.78 -4.07
C ALA A 2 4.10 -10.09 -5.47
N GLY A 3 5.42 -9.95 -5.62
CA GLY A 3 6.11 -10.15 -6.89
C GLY A 3 7.20 -11.22 -6.85
N ASP A 4 7.99 -11.28 -5.77
CA ASP A 4 8.98 -12.36 -5.58
C ASP A 4 9.03 -12.75 -4.10
N VAL A 5 7.93 -13.35 -3.62
CA VAL A 5 7.77 -13.77 -2.23
C VAL A 5 7.59 -15.28 -2.19
N GLN A 6 8.55 -15.98 -1.58
CA GLN A 6 8.48 -17.43 -1.43
C GLN A 6 7.20 -17.85 -0.69
N GLY A 7 6.42 -18.75 -1.30
CA GLY A 7 5.18 -19.26 -0.73
C GLY A 7 3.93 -18.40 -0.98
N LEU A 8 4.05 -17.30 -1.75
CA LEU A 8 2.92 -16.47 -2.13
C LEU A 8 2.86 -16.32 -3.65
N THR A 9 1.69 -16.50 -4.25
CA THR A 9 1.53 -16.35 -5.70
C THR A 9 1.53 -14.88 -6.11
N LEU A 10 1.89 -14.60 -7.36
CA LEU A 10 1.86 -13.24 -7.91
C LEU A 10 0.46 -12.65 -7.84
N GLY A 11 0.35 -11.46 -7.26
CA GLY A 11 -0.94 -10.80 -7.09
C GLY A 11 -0.96 -9.55 -6.22
N VAL A 12 -2.11 -8.88 -6.25
CA VAL A 12 -2.50 -7.85 -5.28
C VAL A 12 -3.30 -8.55 -4.19
N TYR A 13 -2.96 -8.25 -2.93
CA TYR A 13 -3.62 -8.80 -1.76
C TYR A 13 -4.06 -7.67 -0.85
N ARG A 14 -5.26 -7.80 -0.28
CA ARG A 14 -5.72 -6.99 0.84
C ARG A 14 -5.35 -7.72 2.13
N TYR A 15 -4.69 -7.01 3.04
CA TYR A 15 -4.42 -7.53 4.38
C TYR A 15 -5.62 -7.27 5.29
N GLU A 16 -6.11 -8.33 5.95
CA GLU A 16 -7.20 -8.26 6.91
C GLU A 16 -6.64 -8.46 8.32
N PRO A 17 -6.51 -7.40 9.12
CA PRO A 17 -5.80 -7.45 10.40
C PRO A 17 -6.50 -8.30 11.46
N GLU A 18 -7.85 -8.33 11.46
CA GLU A 18 -8.63 -9.09 12.46
C GLU A 18 -8.38 -10.59 12.39
N GLN A 19 -8.20 -11.11 11.17
CA GLN A 19 -7.97 -12.54 10.89
C GLN A 19 -6.50 -12.84 10.59
N HIS A 20 -5.65 -11.81 10.57
CA HIS A 20 -4.24 -11.89 10.18
C HIS A 20 -4.04 -12.68 8.87
N GLN A 21 -4.76 -12.27 7.82
CA GLN A 21 -4.75 -12.98 6.54
C GLN A 21 -4.60 -12.07 5.35
N LEU A 22 -4.18 -12.64 4.23
CA LEU A 22 -4.12 -12.00 2.93
C LEU A 22 -5.26 -12.52 2.05
N VAL A 23 -6.15 -11.63 1.64
CA VAL A 23 -7.22 -11.94 0.68
C VAL A 23 -6.77 -11.47 -0.70
N ARG A 24 -6.67 -12.41 -1.65
CA ARG A 24 -6.27 -12.12 -3.03
C ARG A 24 -7.36 -11.28 -3.70
N ALA A 25 -6.97 -10.11 -4.20
CA ALA A 25 -7.86 -9.16 -4.85
C ALA A 25 -7.69 -9.13 -6.37
N ILE A 26 -6.44 -9.18 -6.84
CA ILE A 26 -6.11 -9.12 -8.28
C ILE A 26 -5.03 -10.13 -8.60
N ASP A 27 -5.21 -10.83 -9.71
CA ASP A 27 -4.28 -11.84 -10.20
C ASP A 27 -3.12 -11.20 -10.99
N GLY A 28 -1.94 -11.79 -10.85
CA GLY A 28 -0.76 -11.43 -11.62
C GLY A 28 0.07 -10.32 -10.98
N ASP A 29 1.30 -10.17 -11.47
CA ASP A 29 2.19 -9.11 -11.03
C ASP A 29 1.75 -7.76 -11.62
N LYS A 30 1.56 -6.77 -10.75
CA LYS A 30 1.13 -5.40 -11.09
C LYS A 30 2.20 -4.36 -10.80
N ARG A 31 3.40 -4.77 -10.38
CA ARG A 31 4.49 -3.85 -10.02
C ARG A 31 4.93 -2.96 -11.18
N ASP A 32 4.92 -3.47 -12.41
CA ASP A 32 5.24 -2.66 -13.61
C ASP A 32 4.24 -1.52 -13.79
N SER A 33 2.93 -1.82 -13.80
CA SER A 33 1.89 -0.81 -13.89
C SER A 33 1.89 0.15 -12.70
N LEU A 34 2.21 -0.34 -11.50
CA LEU A 34 2.34 0.50 -10.32
C LEU A 34 3.54 1.44 -10.42
N ALA A 35 4.66 0.97 -10.96
CA ALA A 35 5.84 1.79 -11.19
C ALA A 35 5.54 2.92 -12.19
N ASP A 36 4.78 2.64 -13.25
CA ASP A 36 4.32 3.67 -14.19
C ASP A 36 3.47 4.74 -13.48
N ALA A 37 2.53 4.33 -12.62
CA ALA A 37 1.72 5.24 -11.81
C ALA A 37 2.55 6.00 -10.75
N ALA A 38 3.67 5.42 -10.30
CA ALA A 38 4.62 5.99 -9.36
C ALA A 38 5.83 6.62 -10.06
N LEU A 39 5.61 7.37 -11.15
CA LEU A 39 6.65 8.17 -11.82
C LEU A 39 7.90 7.36 -12.22
N THR A 40 7.68 6.11 -12.67
CA THR A 40 8.70 5.17 -13.16
C THR A 40 9.82 4.85 -12.17
N GLN A 41 9.55 4.98 -10.87
CA GLN A 41 10.51 4.68 -9.81
C GLN A 41 10.89 3.18 -9.82
N PRO A 42 12.16 2.80 -10.08
CA PRO A 42 12.56 1.42 -10.36
C PRO A 42 12.37 0.47 -9.17
N TRP A 43 12.52 0.97 -7.93
CA TRP A 43 12.32 0.17 -6.72
C TRP A 43 10.88 -0.33 -6.54
N VAL A 44 9.88 0.34 -7.14
CA VAL A 44 8.48 -0.15 -7.15
C VAL A 44 8.35 -1.41 -7.98
N LYS A 45 9.06 -1.47 -9.11
CA LYS A 45 9.12 -2.62 -10.01
C LYS A 45 9.97 -3.76 -9.43
N GLU A 46 11.15 -3.42 -8.91
CA GLU A 46 12.17 -4.39 -8.51
C GLU A 46 11.95 -4.97 -7.12
N GLY A 47 11.23 -4.27 -6.23
CA GLY A 47 10.98 -4.72 -4.86
C GLY A 47 10.18 -6.02 -4.81
N ALA A 48 10.63 -7.00 -4.02
CA ALA A 48 9.98 -8.31 -3.87
C ALA A 48 8.49 -8.21 -3.49
N VAL A 49 8.15 -7.19 -2.70
CA VAL A 49 6.79 -6.84 -2.27
C VAL A 49 6.64 -5.32 -2.26
N VAL A 50 5.46 -4.84 -2.65
CA VAL A 50 5.08 -3.42 -2.51
C VAL A 50 3.85 -3.32 -1.62
N PHE A 51 3.94 -2.50 -0.56
CA PHE A 51 2.81 -2.18 0.31
C PHE A 51 2.21 -0.85 -0.14
N VAL A 52 0.91 -0.84 -0.39
CA VAL A 52 0.14 0.37 -0.66
C VAL A 52 -0.75 0.61 0.54
N PHE A 53 -0.60 1.76 1.19
CA PHE A 53 -1.46 2.17 2.29
C PHE A 53 -2.59 3.01 1.71
N THR A 54 -3.82 2.57 1.97
CA THR A 54 -5.04 3.25 1.56
C THR A 54 -5.83 3.68 2.80
N ALA A 55 -6.76 4.61 2.61
CA ALA A 55 -7.60 5.15 3.67
C ALA A 55 -9.03 5.38 3.21
N VAL A 56 -9.97 4.90 4.02
CA VAL A 56 -11.36 5.35 3.97
C VAL A 56 -11.47 6.58 4.87
N TYR A 57 -11.31 7.77 4.30
CA TYR A 57 -11.23 9.04 5.05
C TYR A 57 -12.44 9.25 5.97
N GLU A 58 -13.64 8.89 5.52
CA GLU A 58 -14.89 9.04 6.27
C GLU A 58 -14.84 8.39 7.66
N ARG A 59 -14.12 7.28 7.81
CA ARG A 59 -13.95 6.61 9.13
C ARG A 59 -13.32 7.50 10.18
N THR A 60 -12.49 8.46 9.75
CA THR A 60 -11.80 9.40 10.64
C THR A 60 -12.48 10.77 10.62
N THR A 61 -12.87 11.27 9.45
CA THR A 61 -13.49 12.60 9.32
C THR A 61 -14.90 12.66 9.89
N ALA A 62 -15.66 11.56 9.93
CA ALA A 62 -16.96 11.53 10.60
C ALA A 62 -16.89 11.91 12.10
N LYS A 63 -15.72 11.76 12.73
CA LYS A 63 -15.49 12.11 14.14
C LYS A 63 -14.72 13.42 14.33
N TYR A 64 -13.82 13.75 13.39
CA TYR A 64 -12.85 14.83 13.54
C TYR A 64 -12.96 15.92 12.46
N ASP A 65 -14.00 15.86 11.63
CA ASP A 65 -14.22 16.72 10.46
C ASP A 65 -12.95 16.83 9.59
N ASP A 66 -12.66 18.01 9.03
CA ASP A 66 -11.50 18.27 8.18
C ASP A 66 -10.16 17.95 8.86
N ARG A 67 -10.11 17.99 10.20
CA ARG A 67 -8.89 17.63 10.95
C ARG A 67 -8.58 16.14 10.82
N GLY A 68 -9.59 15.32 10.54
CA GLY A 68 -9.45 13.89 10.27
C GLY A 68 -8.49 13.59 9.12
N ILE A 69 -8.45 14.45 8.08
CA ILE A 69 -7.53 14.30 6.94
C ILE A 69 -6.07 14.30 7.41
N ARG A 70 -5.71 15.24 8.30
CA ARG A 70 -4.37 15.30 8.88
C ARG A 70 -4.06 14.05 9.71
N TYR A 71 -5.05 13.54 10.45
CA TYR A 71 -4.86 12.33 11.26
C TYR A 71 -4.65 11.10 10.38
N VAL A 72 -5.36 10.96 9.27
CA VAL A 72 -5.14 9.87 8.30
C VAL A 72 -3.68 9.83 7.84
N HIS A 73 -3.10 10.95 7.41
CA HIS A 73 -1.69 10.97 7.00
C HIS A 73 -0.71 10.67 8.13
N ILE A 74 -1.00 11.10 9.36
CA ILE A 74 -0.18 10.77 10.53
C ILE A 74 -0.20 9.25 10.79
N GLU A 75 -1.38 8.63 10.71
CA GLU A 75 -1.54 7.18 10.88
C GLU A 75 -0.85 6.38 9.77
N VAL A 76 -0.97 6.80 8.51
CA VAL A 76 -0.22 6.20 7.38
C VAL A 76 1.28 6.30 7.63
N GLY A 77 1.77 7.45 8.12
CA GLY A 77 3.16 7.64 8.51
C GLY A 77 3.62 6.68 9.62
N HIS A 78 2.83 6.54 10.68
CA HIS A 78 3.11 5.60 11.77
C HIS A 78 3.16 4.15 11.29
N ALA A 79 2.17 3.72 10.50
CA ALA A 79 2.10 2.37 9.96
C ALA A 79 3.28 2.08 9.02
N THR A 80 3.62 3.03 8.15
CA THR A 80 4.77 2.93 7.24
C THR A 80 6.08 2.81 8.02
N GLN A 81 6.26 3.61 9.08
CA GLN A 81 7.47 3.56 9.90
C GLN A 81 7.61 2.22 10.64
N ASN A 82 6.51 1.65 11.16
CA ASN A 82 6.53 0.32 11.74
C ASN A 82 6.98 -0.73 10.72
N LEU A 83 6.52 -0.64 9.49
CA LEU A 83 6.94 -1.54 8.41
C LEU A 83 8.43 -1.39 8.10
N CYS A 84 8.95 -0.16 8.01
CA CYS A 84 10.37 0.10 7.81
C CYS A 84 11.23 -0.46 8.95
N LEU A 85 10.78 -0.32 10.21
CA LEU A 85 11.48 -0.87 11.37
C LEU A 85 11.49 -2.41 11.36
N GLN A 86 10.39 -3.04 10.98
CA GLN A 86 10.33 -4.51 10.85
C GLN A 86 11.24 -5.01 9.72
N ALA A 87 11.20 -4.37 8.55
CA ALA A 87 12.11 -4.69 7.45
C ALA A 87 13.58 -4.59 7.90
N THR A 88 13.93 -3.49 8.58
CA THR A 88 15.29 -3.29 9.13
C THR A 88 15.66 -4.38 10.13
N ALA A 89 14.78 -4.73 11.06
CA ALA A 89 15.02 -5.76 12.08
C ALA A 89 15.23 -7.16 11.46
N MET A 90 14.61 -7.42 10.30
CA MET A 90 14.77 -8.65 9.52
C MET A 90 15.97 -8.62 8.57
N GLY A 91 16.73 -7.52 8.50
CA GLY A 91 17.85 -7.35 7.57
C GLY A 91 17.43 -7.11 6.12
N LEU A 92 16.19 -6.65 5.90
CA LEU A 92 15.63 -6.33 4.58
C LEU A 92 15.78 -4.84 4.26
N GLY A 93 15.81 -4.52 2.97
CA GLY A 93 15.71 -3.14 2.49
C GLY A 93 14.26 -2.67 2.39
N ALA A 94 14.01 -1.41 2.74
CA ALA A 94 12.72 -0.75 2.52
C ALA A 94 12.96 0.69 2.05
N VAL A 95 12.06 1.18 1.19
CA VAL A 95 12.03 2.57 0.71
C VAL A 95 10.58 3.06 0.72
N THR A 96 10.37 4.29 1.17
CA THR A 96 9.05 4.92 1.15
C THR A 96 8.87 5.71 -0.14
N VAL A 97 7.67 5.63 -0.71
CA VAL A 97 7.30 6.33 -1.94
C VAL A 97 6.13 7.25 -1.65
N GLY A 98 6.34 8.56 -1.81
CA GLY A 98 5.32 9.58 -1.58
C GLY A 98 4.85 10.30 -2.85
N ALA A 99 5.39 9.94 -4.02
CA ALA A 99 5.05 10.55 -5.30
C ALA A 99 4.49 9.48 -6.24
N PHE A 100 3.20 9.60 -6.54
CA PHE A 100 2.44 8.75 -7.46
C PHE A 100 1.17 9.48 -7.89
N HIS A 101 0.49 8.97 -8.90
CA HIS A 101 -0.82 9.47 -9.33
C HIS A 101 -1.94 8.71 -8.61
N ASP A 102 -2.61 9.37 -7.66
CA ASP A 102 -3.63 8.76 -6.80
C ASP A 102 -4.72 8.03 -7.61
N GLU A 103 -5.29 8.66 -8.64
CA GLU A 103 -6.35 8.04 -9.46
C GLU A 103 -5.85 6.78 -10.20
N ALA A 104 -4.64 6.82 -10.74
CA ALA A 104 -4.06 5.68 -11.46
C ALA A 104 -3.79 4.49 -10.53
N VAL A 105 -3.36 4.76 -9.29
CA VAL A 105 -3.16 3.72 -8.26
C VAL A 105 -4.51 3.14 -7.83
N ALA A 106 -5.52 3.98 -7.59
CA ALA A 106 -6.85 3.54 -7.19
C ALA A 106 -7.51 2.65 -8.27
N GLU A 107 -7.43 3.04 -9.54
CA GLU A 107 -7.90 2.24 -10.67
C GLU A 107 -7.14 0.92 -10.80
N LEU A 108 -5.80 0.93 -10.70
CA LEU A 108 -4.97 -0.27 -10.79
C LEU A 108 -5.33 -1.31 -9.71
N LEU A 109 -5.69 -0.82 -8.52
CA LEU A 109 -6.02 -1.64 -7.36
C LEU A 109 -7.51 -1.99 -7.25
N ASN A 110 -8.35 -1.49 -8.16
CA ASN A 110 -9.81 -1.59 -8.09
C ASN A 110 -10.35 -1.15 -6.72
N LEU A 111 -9.86 -0.02 -6.20
CA LEU A 111 -10.32 0.50 -4.91
C LEU A 111 -11.80 0.93 -4.97
N PRO A 112 -12.56 0.74 -3.88
CA PRO A 112 -13.85 1.38 -3.69
C PRO A 112 -13.77 2.90 -3.82
N GLN A 113 -14.87 3.55 -4.23
CA GLN A 113 -14.90 5.00 -4.44
C GLN A 113 -14.66 5.82 -3.15
N ASP A 114 -14.93 5.24 -1.99
CA ASP A 114 -14.71 5.83 -0.67
C ASP A 114 -13.30 5.58 -0.10
N GLU A 115 -12.44 4.89 -0.85
CA GLU A 115 -11.08 4.53 -0.45
C GLU A 115 -10.05 5.18 -1.38
N GLN A 116 -9.03 5.81 -0.80
CA GLN A 116 -7.91 6.44 -1.50
C GLN A 116 -6.59 5.81 -1.09
#